data_AF-A0A2R6B7Z0-F1
#
_entry.id   AF-A0A2R6B7Z0-F1
#
_cell.length_a   1.000
_cell.length_b   1.000
_cell.length_c   1.000
_cell.angle_alpha   90.00
_cell.angle_beta   90.00
_cell.angle_gamma   90.00
#
_symmetry.space_group_name_H-M   'P 1'
#
loop_
_entity.id
_entity.type
_entity.pdbx_description
1 polymer ?
#
loop_
_entity_poly.entity_id
_entity_poly.type
_entity_poly.pdbx_seq_one_letter_code
_entity_poly.pdbx_strand_id
1 'polypeptide(L)'
;MDIHSKEYKKKLRDSLLQEWPYAAHWVDSAIKTAYSIFKSWRKNYVKGERKRRRPTAKRLFTRAKQTLIRLEGEKLRVTVKPDEYVYLDLSKRYFPLPGEVSSAGLGEPIITPEKVHLPVHYGDDAQGGKPGVAWDFNLLSLDGYSPETGWVRIDTSKLASVHTSSFEKRRSVQRRASHSKKARRVLSKYSKRERNRARKHQLEIARVIQSLCGSVGLEELKKQGMYTRSRIWNRRISRSDWRSITRILEGRMGEARVEELDPYGSSSYCSRCGWENRDLNGADVFVCGGCGLRINRQLNAAINLYMRLTFGYTTNWEDGKKRVELRMEGAPQRDWWDRVVLPSLLGGCVLTGAERKTPNELVRELHEVVKPKLHYAYDRHADAYLCIPT
;
A
#
# COMPACT_ATOMS: atom_id res chain seq x y z
N MET A 1 34.99 -8.84 -28.30
CA MET A 1 34.02 -9.91 -27.98
C MET A 1 32.91 -9.30 -27.14
N ASP A 2 31.73 -9.08 -27.72
CA ASP A 2 30.57 -8.60 -26.97
C ASP A 2 29.99 -9.75 -26.13
N ILE A 3 30.12 -9.64 -24.81
CA ILE A 3 29.64 -10.62 -23.82
C ILE A 3 28.10 -10.74 -23.85
N HIS A 4 27.41 -9.78 -24.48
CA HIS A 4 25.96 -9.79 -24.65
C HIS A 4 25.51 -10.39 -25.99
N SER A 5 26.41 -10.70 -26.92
CA SER A 5 26.05 -11.26 -28.22
C SER A 5 25.46 -12.67 -28.10
N LYS A 6 24.46 -12.98 -28.94
CA LYS A 6 23.86 -14.32 -28.99
C LYS A 6 24.89 -15.39 -29.37
N GLU A 7 25.83 -15.04 -30.25
CA GLU A 7 26.91 -15.92 -30.70
C GLU A 7 27.87 -16.32 -29.57
N TYR A 8 28.21 -15.38 -28.69
CA TYR A 8 29.06 -15.68 -27.53
C TYR A 8 28.39 -16.65 -26.56
N LYS A 9 27.10 -16.44 -26.28
CA LYS A 9 26.32 -17.36 -25.42
C LYS A 9 26.19 -18.75 -26.04
N LYS A 10 26.03 -18.83 -27.36
CA LYS A 10 25.96 -20.10 -28.08
C LYS A 10 27.30 -20.86 -27.99
N LYS A 11 28.41 -20.21 -28.32
CA LYS A 11 29.75 -20.80 -28.19
C LYS A 11 30.07 -21.27 -26.78
N LEU A 12 29.74 -20.45 -25.77
CA LEU A 12 29.92 -20.80 -24.36
C LEU A 12 29.08 -22.02 -23.98
N ARG A 13 27.81 -22.06 -24.39
CA ARG A 13 26.93 -23.21 -24.15
C ARG A 13 27.48 -24.47 -24.79
N ASP A 14 27.88 -24.40 -26.06
CA ASP A 14 28.40 -25.56 -26.80
C ASP A 14 29.69 -26.09 -26.15
N SER A 15 30.57 -25.21 -25.67
CA SER A 15 31.78 -25.63 -24.93
C SER A 15 31.48 -26.27 -23.58
N LEU A 16 30.43 -25.83 -22.87
CA LEU A 16 30.06 -26.37 -21.56
C LEU A 16 29.26 -27.67 -21.65
N LEU A 17 28.80 -28.02 -22.85
CA LEU A 17 28.10 -29.28 -23.13
C LEU A 17 29.05 -30.41 -23.53
N GLN A 18 30.29 -30.10 -23.93
CA GLN A 18 31.31 -31.12 -24.17
C GLN A 18 31.56 -31.87 -22.85
N GLU A 19 31.35 -33.19 -22.87
CA GLU A 19 31.49 -34.08 -21.71
C GLU A 19 30.49 -33.85 -20.56
N TRP A 20 29.34 -33.21 -20.83
CA TRP A 20 28.32 -32.99 -19.79
C TRP A 20 27.33 -34.17 -19.69
N PRO A 21 27.35 -34.97 -18.61
CA PRO A 21 26.53 -36.17 -18.50
C PRO A 21 25.09 -35.90 -18.01
N TYR A 22 24.77 -34.66 -17.62
CA TYR A 22 23.46 -34.29 -17.06
C TYR A 22 22.56 -33.63 -18.10
N ALA A 23 21.30 -33.36 -17.75
CA ALA A 23 20.38 -32.66 -18.65
C ALA A 23 20.96 -31.30 -19.09
N ALA A 24 20.93 -31.03 -20.40
CA ALA A 24 21.52 -29.82 -20.99
C ALA A 24 20.94 -28.50 -20.42
N HIS A 25 19.71 -28.53 -19.90
CA HIS A 25 19.07 -27.37 -19.28
C HIS A 25 19.72 -26.90 -17.98
N TRP A 26 20.53 -27.74 -17.33
CA TRP A 26 21.35 -27.31 -16.19
C TRP A 26 22.43 -26.31 -16.60
N VAL A 27 23.03 -26.50 -17.77
CA VAL A 27 24.01 -25.56 -18.35
C VAL A 27 23.34 -24.22 -18.65
N ASP A 28 22.14 -24.23 -19.25
CA ASP A 28 21.36 -23.02 -19.50
C ASP A 28 21.10 -22.22 -18.21
N SER A 29 20.74 -22.93 -17.13
CA SER A 29 20.46 -22.33 -15.82
C SER A 29 21.71 -21.75 -15.15
N ALA A 30 22.85 -22.44 -15.26
CA ALA A 30 24.14 -21.98 -14.76
C ALA A 30 24.57 -20.69 -15.47
N ILE A 31 24.46 -20.64 -16.81
CA ILE A 31 24.74 -19.45 -17.61
C ILE A 31 23.82 -18.30 -17.17
N LYS A 32 22.50 -18.53 -17.08
CA LYS A 32 21.52 -17.51 -16.64
C LYS A 32 21.88 -16.94 -15.27
N THR A 33 22.26 -17.80 -14.33
CA THR A 33 22.66 -17.42 -12.97
C THR A 33 23.95 -16.59 -12.97
N ALA A 34 24.97 -16.98 -13.72
CA ALA A 34 26.21 -16.24 -13.84
C ALA A 34 25.99 -14.82 -14.38
N TYR A 35 25.20 -14.68 -15.46
CA TYR A 35 24.84 -13.37 -16.02
C TYR A 35 24.05 -12.51 -15.03
N SER A 36 23.16 -13.09 -14.23
CA SER A 36 22.42 -12.39 -13.18
C SER A 36 23.37 -11.82 -12.11
N ILE A 37 24.35 -12.63 -11.66
CA ILE A 37 25.38 -12.20 -10.71
C ILE A 37 26.20 -11.04 -11.28
N PHE A 38 26.64 -11.15 -12.54
CA PHE A 38 27.38 -10.09 -13.23
C PHE A 38 26.57 -8.80 -13.36
N LYS A 39 25.29 -8.87 -13.74
CA LYS A 39 24.41 -7.70 -13.87
C LYS A 39 24.22 -6.99 -12.53
N SER A 40 24.00 -7.75 -11.45
CA SER A 40 23.89 -7.23 -10.09
C SER A 40 25.20 -6.57 -9.63
N TRP A 41 26.34 -7.24 -9.85
CA TRP A 41 27.65 -6.69 -9.52
C TRP A 41 27.93 -5.38 -10.27
N ARG A 42 27.68 -5.33 -11.59
CA ARG A 42 27.87 -4.13 -12.42
C ARG A 42 27.01 -2.97 -11.90
N LYS A 43 25.74 -3.23 -11.60
CA LYS A 43 24.81 -2.22 -11.06
C LYS A 43 25.34 -1.62 -9.75
N ASN A 44 25.84 -2.45 -8.84
CA ASN A 44 26.34 -1.99 -7.54
C ASN A 44 27.73 -1.35 -7.64
N TYR A 45 28.56 -1.78 -8.60
CA TYR A 45 29.84 -1.14 -8.92
C TYR A 45 29.63 0.29 -9.43
N VAL A 46 28.72 0.50 -10.39
CA VAL A 46 28.38 1.83 -10.93
C VAL A 46 27.84 2.77 -9.84
N LYS A 47 27.13 2.23 -8.84
CA LYS A 47 26.66 2.98 -7.68
C LYS A 47 27.74 3.32 -6.64
N GLY A 48 28.96 2.79 -6.79
CA GLY A 48 30.06 2.96 -5.83
C GLY A 48 29.96 2.07 -4.58
N GLU A 49 29.03 1.11 -4.56
CA GLU A 49 28.81 0.20 -3.41
C GLU A 49 29.74 -1.03 -3.43
N ARG A 50 30.39 -1.32 -4.58
CA ARG A 50 31.34 -2.43 -4.74
C ARG A 50 32.65 -1.97 -5.36
N LYS A 51 33.75 -2.60 -4.95
CA LYS A 51 35.09 -2.42 -5.53
C LYS A 51 35.22 -3.25 -6.82
N ARG A 52 36.23 -2.93 -7.66
CA ARG A 52 36.58 -3.64 -8.90
C ARG A 52 37.18 -5.03 -8.61
N ARG A 53 36.40 -5.93 -8.00
CA ARG A 53 36.74 -7.33 -7.72
C ARG A 53 35.78 -8.25 -8.45
N ARG A 54 36.28 -9.32 -9.07
CA ARG A 54 35.48 -10.31 -9.79
C ARG A 54 34.41 -10.90 -8.86
N PRO A 55 33.13 -10.95 -9.26
CA PRO A 55 32.10 -11.59 -8.45
C PRO A 55 32.31 -13.10 -8.42
N THR A 56 32.26 -13.69 -7.22
CA THR A 56 32.39 -15.13 -7.00
C THR A 56 31.19 -15.65 -6.21
N ALA A 57 30.66 -16.80 -6.60
CA ALA A 57 29.64 -17.51 -5.84
C ALA A 57 30.34 -18.24 -4.68
N LYS A 58 30.06 -17.84 -3.44
CA LYS A 58 30.67 -18.43 -2.23
C LYS A 58 29.88 -19.61 -1.66
N ARG A 59 28.65 -19.83 -2.12
CA ARG A 59 27.74 -20.86 -1.62
C ARG A 59 27.35 -21.77 -2.77
N LEU A 60 27.24 -23.06 -2.46
CA LEU A 60 26.74 -24.06 -3.39
C LEU A 60 25.21 -23.94 -3.47
N PHE A 61 24.72 -23.64 -4.65
CA PHE A 61 23.30 -23.67 -4.97
C PHE A 61 23.15 -23.94 -6.45
N THR A 62 22.06 -24.60 -6.82
CA THR A 62 21.64 -24.74 -8.21
C THR A 62 20.23 -24.22 -8.37
N ARG A 63 19.95 -23.63 -9.53
CA ARG A 63 18.61 -23.18 -9.88
C ARG A 63 18.03 -24.18 -10.88
N ALA A 64 16.95 -24.87 -10.53
CA ALA A 64 16.31 -25.76 -11.48
C ALA A 64 15.44 -24.94 -12.44
N LYS A 65 15.57 -25.19 -13.74
CA LYS A 65 14.69 -24.58 -14.75
C LYS A 65 13.32 -25.25 -14.66
N GLN A 66 12.26 -24.54 -15.03
CA GLN A 66 10.89 -25.07 -15.00
C GLN A 66 10.74 -26.37 -15.81
N THR A 67 11.48 -26.52 -16.91
CA THR A 67 11.49 -27.72 -17.75
C THR A 67 12.11 -28.96 -17.08
N LEU A 68 12.84 -28.78 -15.98
CA LEU A 68 13.49 -29.85 -15.22
C LEU A 68 12.69 -30.26 -13.99
N ILE A 69 11.55 -29.62 -13.72
CA ILE A 69 10.75 -29.88 -12.52
C ILE A 69 9.33 -30.29 -12.87
N ARG A 70 8.78 -31.23 -12.10
CA ARG A 70 7.38 -31.60 -12.13
C ARG A 70 6.89 -31.81 -10.69
N LEU A 71 5.77 -31.19 -10.36
CA LEU A 71 5.09 -31.42 -9.08
C LEU A 71 4.16 -32.62 -9.23
N GLU A 72 4.36 -33.63 -8.39
CA GLU A 72 3.56 -34.86 -8.34
C GLU A 72 3.04 -35.00 -6.90
N GLY A 73 1.85 -34.44 -6.64
CA GLY A 73 1.28 -34.34 -5.29
C GLY A 73 2.21 -33.58 -4.35
N GLU A 74 2.66 -34.23 -3.28
CA GLU A 74 3.60 -33.67 -2.30
C GLU A 74 5.09 -33.96 -2.60
N LYS A 75 5.42 -34.43 -3.81
CA LYS A 75 6.80 -34.68 -4.23
C LYS A 75 7.17 -33.78 -5.39
N LEU A 76 8.34 -33.14 -5.31
CA LEU A 76 8.92 -32.42 -6.44
C LEU A 76 9.90 -33.33 -7.17
N ARG A 77 9.53 -33.73 -8.39
CA ARG A 77 10.39 -34.48 -9.29
C ARG A 77 11.34 -33.53 -10.00
N VAL A 78 12.64 -33.77 -9.87
CA VAL A 78 13.71 -32.99 -10.51
C VAL A 78 14.50 -33.90 -11.44
N THR A 79 14.59 -33.54 -12.72
CA THR A 79 15.35 -34.29 -13.73
C THR A 79 16.84 -34.00 -13.61
N VAL A 80 17.64 -35.03 -13.32
CA VAL A 80 19.11 -34.92 -13.21
C VAL A 80 19.77 -35.30 -14.53
N LYS A 81 19.43 -36.47 -15.07
CA LYS A 81 19.77 -36.91 -16.43
C LYS A 81 18.49 -37.23 -17.21
N PRO A 82 18.55 -37.37 -18.54
CA PRO A 82 17.45 -37.98 -19.29
C PRO A 82 17.05 -39.30 -18.60
N ASP A 83 15.76 -39.45 -18.29
CA ASP A 83 15.17 -40.60 -17.61
C ASP A 83 15.67 -40.92 -16.17
N GLU A 84 16.46 -40.02 -15.57
CA GLU A 84 16.92 -40.13 -14.18
C GLU A 84 16.39 -38.96 -13.33
N TYR A 85 15.57 -39.28 -12.32
CA TYR A 85 14.84 -38.31 -11.52
C TYR A 85 15.18 -38.39 -10.03
N VAL A 86 15.23 -37.23 -9.38
CA VAL A 86 15.30 -37.09 -7.91
C VAL A 86 13.97 -36.56 -7.40
N TYR A 87 13.41 -37.21 -6.39
CA TYR A 87 12.19 -36.77 -5.74
C TYR A 87 12.54 -36.07 -4.42
N LEU A 88 12.16 -34.80 -4.33
CA LEU A 88 12.27 -34.02 -3.10
C LEU A 88 10.92 -34.06 -2.39
N ASP A 89 10.90 -34.61 -1.18
CA ASP A 89 9.72 -34.66 -0.34
C ASP A 89 9.36 -33.25 0.16
N LEU A 90 8.13 -32.85 -0.09
CA LEU A 90 7.59 -31.53 0.26
C LEU A 90 6.60 -31.59 1.43
N SER A 91 6.33 -32.77 1.99
CA SER A 91 5.38 -32.97 3.10
C SER A 91 5.78 -32.20 4.37
N LYS A 92 7.08 -32.09 4.66
CA LYS A 92 7.62 -31.43 5.87
C LYS A 92 7.75 -29.90 5.75
N ARG A 93 6.93 -29.26 4.93
CA ARG A 93 6.98 -27.80 4.77
C ARG A 93 6.33 -27.08 5.94
N TYR A 94 6.82 -25.87 6.21
CA TYR A 94 6.21 -24.96 7.18
C TYR A 94 4.81 -24.48 6.73
N PHE A 95 4.50 -24.56 5.43
CA PHE A 95 3.20 -24.19 4.86
C PHE A 95 2.75 -25.25 3.83
N PRO A 96 1.48 -25.67 3.84
CA PRO A 96 0.94 -26.55 2.80
C PRO A 96 0.93 -25.82 1.45
N LEU A 97 1.13 -26.58 0.37
CA LEU A 97 0.87 -26.06 -0.97
C LEU A 97 -0.64 -25.97 -1.19
N PRO A 98 -1.17 -24.83 -1.71
CA PRO A 98 -2.56 -24.78 -2.17
C PRO A 98 -2.80 -25.85 -3.23
N GLY A 99 -3.97 -26.50 -3.19
CA GLY A 99 -4.33 -27.59 -4.11
C GLY A 99 -4.37 -27.18 -5.60
N GLU A 100 -4.40 -25.88 -5.88
CA GLU A 100 -4.45 -25.29 -7.23
C GLU A 100 -3.05 -25.09 -7.86
N VAL A 101 -1.97 -25.26 -7.11
CA VAL A 101 -0.61 -25.01 -7.61
C VAL A 101 -0.17 -26.16 -8.53
N SER A 102 -0.28 -25.95 -9.83
CA SER A 102 0.29 -26.85 -10.84
C SER A 102 1.80 -26.63 -11.02
N SER A 103 2.45 -27.54 -11.75
CA SER A 103 3.87 -27.39 -12.15
C SER A 103 4.15 -26.08 -12.92
N ALA A 104 3.12 -25.45 -13.51
CA ALA A 104 3.22 -24.18 -14.22
C ALA A 104 3.30 -22.96 -13.26
N GLY A 105 2.70 -23.05 -12.07
CA GLY A 105 2.74 -22.02 -11.02
C GLY A 105 4.02 -22.04 -10.18
N LEU A 106 4.88 -23.05 -10.35
CA LEU A 106 6.18 -23.10 -9.70
C LEU A 106 7.21 -22.29 -10.51
N GLY A 107 7.78 -21.27 -9.88
CA GLY A 107 8.96 -20.58 -10.42
C GLY A 107 10.20 -21.48 -10.38
N GLU A 108 11.32 -20.99 -10.89
CA GLU A 108 12.60 -21.73 -10.91
C GLU A 108 13.15 -21.94 -9.47
N PRO A 109 13.08 -23.16 -8.88
CA PRO A 109 13.48 -23.36 -7.49
C PRO A 109 14.99 -23.33 -7.32
N ILE A 110 15.42 -22.90 -6.13
CA ILE A 110 16.83 -22.85 -5.75
C ILE A 110 17.10 -23.98 -4.76
N ILE A 111 17.88 -24.95 -5.19
CA ILE A 111 18.27 -26.12 -4.40
C ILE A 111 19.66 -25.84 -3.81
N THR A 112 19.77 -25.96 -2.50
CA THR A 112 21.02 -25.91 -1.75
C THR A 112 21.22 -27.25 -1.02
N PRO A 113 22.43 -27.57 -0.53
CA PRO A 113 22.66 -28.82 0.20
C PRO A 113 21.75 -29.02 1.43
N GLU A 114 21.32 -27.94 2.08
CA GLU A 114 20.52 -27.98 3.31
C GLU A 114 19.02 -27.79 3.09
N LYS A 115 18.62 -27.08 2.02
CA LYS A 115 17.24 -26.63 1.82
C LYS A 115 16.89 -26.37 0.36
N VAL A 116 15.60 -26.46 0.09
CA VAL A 116 15.00 -26.17 -1.21
C VAL A 116 14.14 -24.91 -1.06
N HIS A 117 14.51 -23.85 -1.76
CA HIS A 117 13.69 -22.65 -1.87
C HIS A 117 12.80 -22.77 -3.09
N LEU A 118 11.50 -22.90 -2.84
CA LEU A 118 10.50 -23.02 -3.89
C LEU A 118 9.75 -21.69 -4.07
N PRO A 119 10.04 -20.90 -5.10
CA PRO A 119 9.22 -19.74 -5.42
C PRO A 119 7.91 -20.23 -6.03
N VAL A 120 6.80 -20.00 -5.33
CA VAL A 120 5.46 -20.24 -5.87
C VAL A 120 4.96 -18.93 -6.46
N HIS A 121 4.67 -18.93 -7.75
CA HIS A 121 3.93 -17.88 -8.40
C HIS A 121 2.45 -18.24 -8.28
N TYR A 122 1.76 -17.53 -7.39
CA TYR A 122 0.31 -17.48 -7.45
C TYR A 122 -0.03 -16.75 -8.75
N GLY A 123 -0.82 -17.39 -9.62
CA GLY A 123 -1.66 -16.60 -10.52
C GLY A 123 -2.49 -15.69 -9.61
N ASP A 124 -2.63 -14.42 -9.96
CA ASP A 124 -3.69 -13.58 -9.37
C ASP A 124 -5.06 -14.08 -9.91
N ASP A 125 -5.32 -15.39 -9.82
CA ASP A 125 -6.60 -16.02 -10.13
C ASP A 125 -7.51 -15.91 -8.90
N ALA A 126 -7.51 -14.72 -8.29
CA ALA A 126 -8.57 -14.31 -7.41
C ALA A 126 -9.81 -14.07 -8.27
N GLN A 127 -10.55 -15.13 -8.55
CA GLN A 127 -11.94 -15.06 -9.04
C GLN A 127 -12.92 -14.54 -7.98
N GLY A 128 -12.41 -14.04 -6.84
CA GLY A 128 -12.96 -12.88 -6.13
C GLY A 128 -11.90 -11.79 -6.09
N GLY A 129 -11.87 -10.91 -7.10
CA GLY A 129 -10.83 -9.89 -7.23
C GLY A 129 -10.72 -9.04 -5.96
N LYS A 130 -9.50 -8.65 -5.57
CA LYS A 130 -9.32 -7.67 -4.49
C LYS A 130 -10.24 -6.47 -4.75
N PRO A 131 -10.98 -5.98 -3.73
CA PRO A 131 -11.98 -4.95 -3.94
C PRO A 131 -11.35 -3.65 -4.44
N GLY A 132 -12.14 -2.84 -5.14
CA GLY A 132 -11.78 -1.46 -5.39
C GLY A 132 -11.84 -0.68 -4.09
N VAL A 133 -10.84 0.15 -3.79
CA VAL A 133 -10.85 0.96 -2.56
C VAL A 133 -10.58 2.41 -2.93
N ALA A 134 -11.40 3.32 -2.43
CA ALA A 134 -11.18 4.75 -2.61
C ALA A 134 -10.54 5.37 -1.36
N TRP A 135 -9.58 6.26 -1.57
CA TRP A 135 -8.75 6.87 -0.53
C TRP A 135 -8.89 8.40 -0.50
N ASP A 136 -9.31 8.91 0.65
CA ASP A 136 -9.34 10.33 1.02
C ASP A 136 -7.97 10.75 1.60
N PHE A 137 -7.42 11.86 1.11
CA PHE A 137 -6.06 12.27 1.43
C PHE A 137 -6.03 13.40 2.46
N ASN A 138 -5.80 13.05 3.72
CA ASN A 138 -5.68 14.01 4.81
C ASN A 138 -4.23 14.46 5.06
N LEU A 139 -4.07 15.51 5.88
CA LEU A 139 -2.75 16.05 6.24
C LEU A 139 -1.88 15.06 7.03
N LEU A 140 -2.51 14.22 7.85
CA LEU A 140 -1.84 13.29 8.77
C LEU A 140 -2.41 11.86 8.68
N SER A 141 -3.35 11.59 7.79
CA SER A 141 -3.88 10.25 7.55
C SER A 141 -4.22 10.06 6.07
N LEU A 142 -4.34 8.80 5.66
CA LEU A 142 -5.02 8.41 4.43
C LEU A 142 -6.18 7.51 4.86
N ASP A 143 -7.38 7.84 4.44
CA ASP A 143 -8.61 7.20 4.89
C ASP A 143 -9.24 6.48 3.70
N GLY A 144 -9.18 5.15 3.70
CA GLY A 144 -9.64 4.27 2.64
C GLY A 144 -10.97 3.61 2.98
N TYR A 145 -11.85 3.42 2.01
CA TYR A 145 -13.11 2.71 2.20
C TYR A 145 -13.44 1.77 1.04
N SER A 146 -13.92 0.58 1.40
CA SER A 146 -14.68 -0.32 0.52
C SER A 146 -15.70 -1.11 1.37
N PRO A 147 -16.83 -1.54 0.80
CA PRO A 147 -17.80 -2.39 1.48
C PRO A 147 -17.20 -3.71 1.99
N GLU A 148 -16.24 -4.27 1.26
CA GLU A 148 -15.58 -5.54 1.57
C GLU A 148 -14.48 -5.39 2.63
N THR A 149 -13.74 -4.27 2.60
CA THR A 149 -12.64 -4.02 3.57
C THR A 149 -13.06 -3.23 4.80
N GLY A 150 -14.22 -2.55 4.73
CA GLY A 150 -14.62 -1.54 5.69
C GLY A 150 -13.74 -0.28 5.61
N TRP A 151 -13.74 0.50 6.70
CA TRP A 151 -12.94 1.71 6.84
C TRP A 151 -11.50 1.40 7.28
N VAL A 152 -10.53 1.80 6.46
CA VAL A 152 -9.10 1.61 6.71
C VAL A 152 -8.42 2.96 6.88
N ARG A 153 -7.74 3.18 8.01
CA ARG A 153 -6.99 4.42 8.26
C ARG A 153 -5.50 4.17 8.34
N ILE A 154 -4.72 4.81 7.47
CA ILE A 154 -3.27 4.78 7.49
C ILE A 154 -2.75 6.08 8.09
N ASP A 155 -2.08 5.99 9.24
CA ASP A 155 -1.44 7.14 9.88
C ASP A 155 -0.18 7.59 9.11
N THR A 156 -0.13 8.86 8.69
CA THR A 156 1.01 9.48 8.01
C THR A 156 1.76 10.48 8.89
N SER A 157 1.43 10.56 10.19
CA SER A 157 2.10 11.43 11.17
C SER A 157 3.62 11.23 11.18
N LYS A 158 4.10 9.98 11.08
CA LYS A 158 5.53 9.66 11.03
C LYS A 158 6.21 10.25 9.79
N LEU A 159 5.54 10.22 8.64
CA LEU A 159 6.03 10.83 7.41
C LEU A 159 6.09 12.36 7.55
N ALA A 160 5.04 12.99 8.10
CA ALA A 160 5.03 14.42 8.38
C ALA A 160 6.14 14.84 9.38
N SER A 161 6.42 14.00 10.38
CA SER A 161 7.52 14.21 11.35
C SER A 161 8.90 14.14 10.68
N VAL A 162 9.10 13.25 9.70
CA VAL A 162 10.35 13.21 8.90
C VAL A 162 10.59 14.54 8.19
N HIS A 163 9.56 15.13 7.57
CA HIS A 163 9.68 16.43 6.92
C HIS A 163 9.93 17.57 7.90
N THR A 164 9.23 17.56 9.04
CA THR A 164 9.35 18.60 10.08
C THR A 164 10.74 18.59 10.71
N SER A 165 11.20 17.44 11.20
CA SER A 165 12.53 17.29 11.80
C SER A 165 13.67 17.56 10.80
N SER A 166 13.49 17.22 9.52
CA SER A 166 14.48 17.52 8.48
C SER A 166 14.51 19.01 8.16
N PHE A 167 13.36 19.68 8.14
CA PHE A 167 13.29 21.12 7.94
C PHE A 167 14.02 21.90 9.04
N GLU A 168 13.82 21.54 10.31
CA GLU A 168 14.51 22.18 11.43
C GLU A 168 16.03 22.08 11.30
N LYS A 169 16.53 20.89 10.93
CA LYS A 169 17.96 20.65 10.69
C LYS A 169 18.50 21.41 9.48
N ARG A 170 17.67 21.64 8.45
CA ARG A 170 18.08 22.37 7.24
C ARG A 170 17.99 23.89 7.42
N ARG A 171 17.09 24.42 8.25
CA ARG A 171 16.82 25.87 8.35
C ARG A 171 18.04 26.71 8.71
N SER A 172 18.88 26.24 9.63
CA SER A 172 20.12 26.93 10.02
C SER A 172 21.20 26.85 8.95
N VAL A 173 21.32 25.68 8.30
CA VAL A 173 22.32 25.42 7.24
C VAL A 173 21.97 26.14 5.94
N GLN A 174 20.68 26.27 5.63
CA GLN A 174 20.20 26.87 4.37
C GLN A 174 20.59 28.34 4.24
N ARG A 175 20.55 29.11 5.34
CA ARG A 175 21.02 30.50 5.36
C ARG A 175 22.50 30.64 5.04
N ARG A 176 23.31 29.64 5.39
CA ARG A 176 24.78 29.62 5.17
C ARG A 176 25.17 28.98 3.83
N ALA A 177 24.22 28.33 3.15
CA ALA A 177 24.47 27.56 1.92
C ALA A 177 24.66 28.42 0.66
N SER A 178 24.15 29.66 0.66
CA SER A 178 24.40 30.65 -0.38
C SER A 178 25.89 31.02 -0.45
N HIS A 179 26.52 31.23 0.71
CA HIS A 179 27.89 31.75 0.82
C HIS A 179 28.98 30.67 0.98
N SER A 180 28.63 29.40 1.21
CA SER A 180 29.63 28.34 1.47
C SER A 180 29.40 27.05 0.69
N LYS A 181 30.42 26.62 -0.07
CA LYS A 181 30.46 25.30 -0.73
C LYS A 181 30.33 24.15 0.27
N LYS A 182 30.88 24.28 1.49
CA LYS A 182 30.79 23.26 2.56
C LYS A 182 29.36 23.16 3.10
N ALA A 183 28.70 24.28 3.37
CA ALA A 183 27.30 24.30 3.80
C ALA A 183 26.36 23.73 2.73
N ARG A 184 26.61 23.99 1.44
CA ARG A 184 25.88 23.38 0.32
C ARG A 184 26.01 21.86 0.27
N ARG A 185 27.20 21.31 0.52
CA ARG A 185 27.42 19.85 0.63
C ARG A 185 26.63 19.26 1.80
N VAL A 186 26.65 19.92 2.96
CA VAL A 186 25.89 19.49 4.15
C VAL A 186 24.38 19.52 3.88
N LEU A 187 23.87 20.59 3.28
CA LEU A 187 22.47 20.71 2.88
C LEU A 187 22.07 19.57 1.93
N SER A 188 22.89 19.29 0.91
CA SER A 188 22.65 18.17 -0.02
C SER A 188 22.61 16.81 0.68
N LYS A 189 23.51 16.56 1.64
CA LYS A 189 23.52 15.34 2.45
C LYS A 189 22.21 15.18 3.23
N TYR A 190 21.74 16.23 3.91
CA TYR A 190 20.47 16.18 4.66
C TYR A 190 19.26 16.06 3.75
N SER A 191 19.22 16.77 2.61
CA SER A 191 18.15 16.64 1.63
C SER A 191 18.07 15.24 1.02
N LYS A 192 19.22 14.58 0.78
CA LYS A 192 19.25 13.16 0.36
C LYS A 192 18.70 12.25 1.46
N ARG A 193 19.08 12.51 2.72
CA ARG A 193 18.65 11.71 3.87
C ARG A 193 17.15 11.80 4.11
N GLU A 194 16.58 13.01 4.03
CA GLU A 194 15.13 13.25 4.11
C GLU A 194 14.40 12.48 3.01
N ARG A 195 14.82 12.66 1.74
CA ARG A 195 14.21 11.96 0.61
C ARG A 195 14.23 10.45 0.77
N ASN A 196 15.34 9.87 1.24
CA ASN A 196 15.43 8.42 1.44
C ASN A 196 14.50 7.92 2.56
N ARG A 197 14.34 8.68 3.66
CA ARG A 197 13.42 8.33 4.74
C ARG A 197 11.96 8.49 4.34
N ALA A 198 11.61 9.62 3.73
CA ALA A 198 10.27 9.86 3.20
C ALA A 198 9.90 8.78 2.18
N ARG A 199 10.83 8.45 1.27
CA ARG A 199 10.64 7.39 0.28
C ARG A 199 10.38 6.02 0.92
N LYS A 200 11.01 5.69 2.05
CA LYS A 200 10.74 4.44 2.78
C LYS A 200 9.28 4.37 3.21
N HIS A 201 8.76 5.40 3.86
CA HIS A 201 7.37 5.48 4.30
C HIS A 201 6.40 5.47 3.12
N GLN A 202 6.67 6.25 2.07
CA GLN A 202 5.83 6.25 0.86
C GLN A 202 5.74 4.85 0.22
N LEU A 203 6.85 4.11 0.16
CA LEU A 203 6.88 2.75 -0.39
C LEU A 203 6.14 1.74 0.50
N GLU A 204 6.14 1.95 1.81
CA GLU A 204 5.43 1.13 2.80
C GLU A 204 3.91 1.38 2.72
N ILE A 205 3.48 2.63 2.70
CA ILE A 205 2.08 3.02 2.45
C ILE A 205 1.58 2.38 1.16
N ALA A 206 2.33 2.53 0.07
CA ALA A 206 1.95 1.95 -1.21
C ALA A 206 1.92 0.41 -1.21
N ARG A 207 2.69 -0.27 -0.32
CA ARG A 207 2.59 -1.73 -0.17
C ARG A 207 1.31 -2.12 0.54
N VAL A 208 0.94 -1.40 1.60
CA VAL A 208 -0.31 -1.64 2.35
C VAL A 208 -1.52 -1.48 1.42
N ILE A 209 -1.56 -0.39 0.65
CA ILE A 209 -2.65 -0.15 -0.33
C ILE A 209 -2.69 -1.28 -1.36
N GLN A 210 -1.55 -1.67 -1.93
CA GLN A 210 -1.48 -2.77 -2.91
C GLN A 210 -1.89 -4.14 -2.33
N SER A 211 -1.63 -4.39 -1.06
CA SER A 211 -2.08 -5.63 -0.42
C SER A 211 -3.60 -5.68 -0.26
N LEU A 212 -4.25 -4.52 -0.04
CA LEU A 212 -5.68 -4.43 0.24
C LEU A 212 -6.54 -4.33 -1.03
N CYS A 213 -6.05 -3.70 -2.10
CA CYS A 213 -6.91 -3.23 -3.20
C CYS A 213 -6.57 -3.89 -4.54
N GLY A 214 -7.59 -4.11 -5.38
CA GLY A 214 -7.44 -4.51 -6.79
C GLY A 214 -7.40 -3.30 -7.72
N SER A 215 -8.37 -2.39 -7.54
CA SER A 215 -8.37 -1.04 -8.10
C SER A 215 -8.29 0.00 -6.98
N VAL A 216 -7.73 1.17 -7.28
CA VAL A 216 -7.49 2.22 -6.29
C VAL A 216 -8.05 3.54 -6.82
N GLY A 217 -9.05 4.08 -6.14
CA GLY A 217 -9.49 5.46 -6.32
C GLY A 217 -8.69 6.39 -5.39
N LEU A 218 -8.03 7.41 -5.93
CA LEU A 218 -7.27 8.37 -5.13
C LEU A 218 -7.85 9.76 -5.30
N GLU A 219 -8.01 10.50 -4.21
CA GLU A 219 -8.42 11.89 -4.28
C GLU A 219 -7.41 12.75 -5.08
N GLU A 220 -7.89 13.46 -6.11
CA GLU A 220 -7.07 14.33 -6.95
C GLU A 220 -6.72 15.65 -6.24
N LEU A 221 -5.75 15.60 -5.33
CA LEU A 221 -5.30 16.81 -4.63
C LEU A 221 -4.26 17.61 -5.45
N LYS A 222 -4.65 18.86 -5.77
CA LYS A 222 -3.80 19.89 -6.37
C LYS A 222 -3.39 20.93 -5.33
N LYS A 223 -2.13 20.92 -4.90
CA LYS A 223 -1.61 21.81 -3.85
C LYS A 223 -1.77 23.30 -4.15
N GLN A 224 -1.67 23.68 -5.43
CA GLN A 224 -1.66 25.08 -5.87
C GLN A 224 -2.93 25.82 -5.44
N GLY A 225 -4.09 25.18 -5.52
CA GLY A 225 -5.37 25.76 -5.10
C GLY A 225 -5.61 25.74 -3.58
N MET A 226 -4.76 25.06 -2.79
CA MET A 226 -4.93 24.91 -1.34
C MET A 226 -4.11 25.91 -0.54
N TYR A 227 -3.27 26.73 -1.19
CA TYR A 227 -2.48 27.74 -0.50
C TYR A 227 -3.34 28.92 -0.09
N THR A 228 -3.16 29.38 1.14
CA THR A 228 -3.88 30.52 1.74
C THR A 228 -2.90 31.64 2.10
N ARG A 229 -3.38 32.71 2.74
CA ARG A 229 -2.50 33.75 3.31
C ARG A 229 -1.68 33.24 4.51
N SER A 230 -2.03 32.09 5.09
CA SER A 230 -1.32 31.53 6.24
C SER A 230 -0.04 30.80 5.81
N ARG A 231 1.11 31.36 6.20
CA ARG A 231 2.43 30.77 5.94
C ARG A 231 2.62 29.42 6.63
N ILE A 232 2.00 29.20 7.79
CA ILE A 232 2.08 27.93 8.53
C ILE A 232 1.30 26.85 7.78
N TRP A 233 0.08 27.18 7.35
CA TRP A 233 -0.76 26.31 6.52
C TRP A 233 -0.04 25.91 5.23
N ASN A 234 0.47 26.89 4.48
CA ASN A 234 1.15 26.64 3.21
C ASN A 234 2.37 25.74 3.36
N ARG A 235 3.09 25.84 4.49
CA ARG A 235 4.19 24.93 4.79
C ARG A 235 3.74 23.50 5.05
N ARG A 236 2.60 23.30 5.71
CA ARG A 236 2.03 21.95 5.94
C ARG A 236 1.63 21.32 4.60
N ILE A 237 0.88 22.05 3.76
CA ILE A 237 0.49 21.62 2.42
C ILE A 237 1.70 21.35 1.52
N SER A 238 2.72 22.21 1.56
CA SER A 238 3.93 22.03 0.74
C SER A 238 4.65 20.70 1.06
N ARG A 239 4.60 20.24 2.32
CA ARG A 239 5.25 19.02 2.81
C ARG A 239 4.44 17.73 2.63
N SER A 240 3.17 17.79 2.22
CA SER A 240 2.38 16.57 2.00
C SER A 240 2.94 15.73 0.84
N ASP A 241 2.79 14.41 0.90
CA ASP A 241 3.36 13.49 -0.10
C ASP A 241 2.33 12.88 -1.06
N TRP A 242 1.13 13.43 -1.11
CA TRP A 242 -0.01 12.91 -1.88
C TRP A 242 0.37 12.49 -3.32
N ARG A 243 0.85 13.42 -4.15
CA ARG A 243 1.31 13.12 -5.52
C ARG A 243 2.49 12.16 -5.59
N SER A 244 3.37 12.13 -4.58
CA SER A 244 4.47 11.16 -4.52
C SER A 244 3.94 9.74 -4.30
N ILE A 245 2.89 9.59 -3.49
CA ILE A 245 2.24 8.30 -3.23
C ILE A 245 1.44 7.86 -4.47
N THR A 246 0.66 8.75 -5.08
CA THR A 246 -0.06 8.47 -6.35
C THR A 246 0.87 7.90 -7.41
N ARG A 247 1.99 8.57 -7.70
CA ARG A 247 2.97 8.11 -8.70
C ARG A 247 3.61 6.75 -8.39
N ILE A 248 3.75 6.40 -7.11
CA ILE A 248 4.25 5.08 -6.72
C ILE A 248 3.21 4.01 -7.00
N LEU A 249 1.94 4.31 -6.73
CA LEU A 249 0.82 3.40 -6.96
C LEU A 249 0.61 3.16 -8.45
N GLU A 250 0.55 4.23 -9.26
CA GLU A 250 0.49 4.16 -10.73
C GLU A 250 1.61 3.27 -11.28
N GLY A 251 2.85 3.53 -10.85
CA GLY A 251 4.01 2.75 -11.32
C GLY A 251 4.08 1.30 -10.82
N ARG A 252 3.28 0.90 -9.82
CA ARG A 252 3.25 -0.47 -9.27
C ARG A 252 2.04 -1.29 -9.72
N MET A 253 0.89 -0.65 -9.84
CA MET A 253 -0.39 -1.30 -10.16
C MET A 253 -0.79 -1.09 -11.63
N GLY A 254 -0.13 -0.17 -12.33
CA GLY A 254 -0.49 0.26 -13.67
C GLY A 254 -1.52 1.39 -13.64
N GLU A 255 -1.43 2.32 -14.58
CA GLU A 255 -2.33 3.48 -14.69
C GLU A 255 -3.80 3.06 -14.81
N ALA A 256 -4.08 1.91 -15.47
CA ALA A 256 -5.45 1.39 -15.61
C ALA A 256 -6.10 0.95 -14.29
N ARG A 257 -5.33 0.73 -13.21
CA ARG A 257 -5.85 0.31 -11.90
C ARG A 257 -5.90 1.43 -10.87
N VAL A 258 -5.39 2.61 -11.21
CA VAL A 258 -5.32 3.78 -10.32
C VAL A 258 -6.07 4.93 -10.96
N GLU A 259 -7.19 5.32 -10.37
CA GLU A 259 -8.04 6.41 -10.86
C GLU A 259 -7.93 7.62 -9.93
N GLU A 260 -7.58 8.79 -10.48
CA GLU A 260 -7.67 10.05 -9.75
C GLU A 260 -9.11 10.57 -9.78
N LEU A 261 -9.74 10.65 -8.61
CA LEU A 261 -11.13 11.03 -8.41
C LEU A 261 -11.23 12.49 -8.00
N ASP A 262 -12.25 13.19 -8.50
CA ASP A 262 -12.47 14.57 -8.14
C ASP A 262 -12.67 14.73 -6.62
N PRO A 263 -12.03 15.70 -5.95
CA PRO A 263 -12.22 15.95 -4.52
C PRO A 263 -13.47 16.77 -4.21
N TYR A 264 -14.07 17.44 -5.20
CA TYR A 264 -15.08 18.47 -4.94
C TYR A 264 -16.30 17.88 -4.23
N GLY A 265 -16.62 18.45 -3.06
CA GLY A 265 -17.74 18.05 -2.23
C GLY A 265 -17.62 16.65 -1.60
N SER A 266 -16.46 15.98 -1.69
CA SER A 266 -16.25 14.66 -1.06
C SER A 266 -16.62 14.68 0.42
N SER A 267 -16.19 15.72 1.15
CA SER A 267 -16.43 15.86 2.59
C SER A 267 -17.67 16.67 2.98
N SER A 268 -18.38 17.29 2.03
CA SER A 268 -19.58 18.11 2.27
C SER A 268 -20.89 17.46 1.86
N TYR A 269 -20.89 16.58 0.87
CA TYR A 269 -22.07 15.81 0.52
C TYR A 269 -22.29 14.66 1.49
N CYS A 270 -23.54 14.44 1.88
CA CYS A 270 -23.92 13.27 2.66
C CYS A 270 -23.81 12.01 1.79
N SER A 271 -22.98 11.06 2.22
CA SER A 271 -22.80 9.78 1.52
C SER A 271 -24.08 8.95 1.40
N ARG A 272 -25.05 9.13 2.30
CA ARG A 272 -26.33 8.41 2.27
C ARG A 272 -27.40 9.05 1.38
N CYS A 273 -27.47 10.38 1.29
CA CYS A 273 -28.61 11.04 0.63
C CYS A 273 -28.27 12.21 -0.30
N GLY A 274 -26.99 12.53 -0.47
CA GLY A 274 -26.56 13.62 -1.36
C GLY A 274 -26.77 15.04 -0.83
N TRP A 275 -27.35 15.22 0.36
CA TRP A 275 -27.52 16.56 0.95
C TRP A 275 -26.17 17.23 1.22
N GLU A 276 -26.03 18.48 0.79
CA GLU A 276 -24.81 19.28 0.97
C GLU A 276 -24.81 19.99 2.34
N ASN A 277 -23.84 19.66 3.17
CA ASN A 277 -23.57 20.42 4.38
C ASN A 277 -22.66 21.62 4.06
N ARG A 278 -23.17 22.84 4.24
CA ARG A 278 -22.44 24.09 4.01
C ARG A 278 -21.61 24.54 5.21
N ASP A 279 -21.88 24.01 6.40
CA ASP A 279 -21.29 24.45 7.68
C ASP A 279 -20.42 23.35 8.31
N LEU A 280 -19.26 23.08 7.70
CA LEU A 280 -18.33 22.02 8.13
C LEU A 280 -17.27 22.46 9.15
N ASN A 281 -17.46 23.56 9.88
CA ASN A 281 -16.51 24.29 10.75
C ASN A 281 -15.52 23.41 11.57
N GLY A 282 -14.50 22.84 10.91
CA GLY A 282 -13.50 21.98 11.53
C GLY A 282 -14.04 20.71 12.21
N ALA A 283 -15.29 20.31 11.97
CA ALA A 283 -15.91 19.20 12.69
C ALA A 283 -15.34 17.85 12.23
N ASP A 284 -14.96 17.00 13.19
CA ASP A 284 -14.55 15.60 12.94
C ASP A 284 -15.75 14.70 12.63
N VAL A 285 -16.96 15.15 12.94
CA VAL A 285 -18.22 14.44 12.72
C VAL A 285 -19.03 15.19 11.67
N PHE A 286 -19.46 14.46 10.63
CA PHE A 286 -20.41 14.92 9.65
C PHE A 286 -21.83 14.70 10.17
N VAL A 287 -22.67 15.74 10.13
CA VAL A 287 -24.09 15.68 10.49
C VAL A 287 -24.92 16.10 9.29
N CYS A 288 -25.83 15.23 8.85
CA CYS A 288 -26.69 15.49 7.70
C CYS A 288 -28.02 16.11 8.14
N GLY A 289 -28.33 17.33 7.68
CA GLY A 289 -29.64 17.96 7.89
C GLY A 289 -30.79 17.28 7.14
N GLY A 290 -30.52 16.66 5.98
CA GLY A 290 -31.56 16.04 5.16
C GLY A 290 -32.01 14.62 5.56
N CYS A 291 -31.14 13.81 6.19
CA CYS A 291 -31.48 12.42 6.56
C CYS A 291 -31.03 12.00 7.97
N GLY A 292 -30.44 12.91 8.75
CA GLY A 292 -30.00 12.63 10.12
C GLY A 292 -28.73 11.80 10.27
N LEU A 293 -28.08 11.37 9.16
CA LEU A 293 -26.83 10.61 9.23
C LEU A 293 -25.77 11.36 10.04
N ARG A 294 -25.16 10.65 10.99
CA ARG A 294 -24.07 11.14 11.83
C ARG A 294 -22.90 10.16 11.78
N ILE A 295 -21.80 10.56 11.15
CA ILE A 295 -20.67 9.67 10.85
C ILE A 295 -19.35 10.45 10.92
N ASN A 296 -18.22 9.76 11.06
CA ASN A 296 -16.91 10.40 10.93
C ASN A 296 -16.78 11.09 9.55
N ARG A 297 -16.27 12.33 9.53
CA ARG A 297 -16.22 13.14 8.32
C ARG A 297 -15.28 12.57 7.25
N GLN A 298 -14.13 12.03 7.65
CA GLN A 298 -13.18 11.39 6.73
C GLN A 298 -13.77 10.11 6.15
N LEU A 299 -14.47 9.31 6.95
CA LEU A 299 -15.22 8.15 6.47
C LEU A 299 -16.31 8.55 5.46
N ASN A 300 -17.08 9.61 5.73
CA ASN A 300 -18.06 10.12 4.77
C ASN A 300 -17.40 10.52 3.44
N ALA A 301 -16.24 11.17 3.49
CA ALA A 301 -15.48 11.53 2.31
C ALA A 301 -14.99 10.30 1.53
N ALA A 302 -14.43 9.30 2.23
CA ALA A 302 -13.99 8.06 1.61
C ALA A 302 -15.15 7.28 0.95
N ILE A 303 -16.34 7.24 1.56
CA ILE A 303 -17.53 6.60 0.96
C ILE A 303 -17.95 7.36 -0.31
N ASN A 304 -17.98 8.69 -0.29
CA ASN A 304 -18.33 9.48 -1.49
C ASN A 304 -17.32 9.27 -2.64
N LEU A 305 -16.03 9.17 -2.33
CA LEU A 305 -15.02 8.84 -3.33
C LEU A 305 -15.20 7.40 -3.84
N TYR A 306 -15.54 6.44 -2.98
CA TYR A 306 -15.82 5.07 -3.39
C TYR A 306 -17.02 4.98 -4.35
N MET A 307 -18.08 5.75 -4.09
CA MET A 307 -19.21 5.85 -5.02
C MET A 307 -18.80 6.41 -6.38
N ARG A 308 -17.89 7.40 -6.42
CA ARG A 308 -17.35 7.94 -7.69
C ARG A 308 -16.54 6.88 -8.46
N LEU A 309 -15.72 6.12 -7.75
CA LEU A 309 -14.96 5.00 -8.33
C LEU A 309 -15.89 3.91 -8.89
N THR A 310 -16.99 3.62 -8.18
CA THR A 310 -17.85 2.48 -8.49
C THR A 310 -18.86 2.78 -9.59
N PHE A 311 -19.52 3.94 -9.51
CA PHE A 311 -20.60 4.30 -10.43
C PHE A 311 -20.13 5.21 -11.57
N GLY A 312 -18.95 5.81 -11.45
CA GLY A 312 -18.57 6.93 -12.28
C GLY A 312 -19.40 8.19 -11.98
N TYR A 313 -18.98 9.32 -12.52
CA TYR A 313 -19.62 10.60 -12.27
C TYR A 313 -19.43 11.59 -13.42
N THR A 314 -20.31 12.59 -13.47
CA THR A 314 -20.19 13.77 -14.30
C THR A 314 -19.96 15.00 -13.42
N THR A 315 -19.24 15.98 -13.95
CA THR A 315 -19.08 17.27 -13.29
C THR A 315 -19.68 18.36 -14.15
N ASN A 316 -20.71 19.01 -13.64
CA ASN A 316 -21.38 20.13 -14.30
C ASN A 316 -21.06 21.44 -13.58
N TRP A 317 -21.12 22.55 -14.32
CA TRP A 317 -21.01 23.89 -13.75
C TRP A 317 -22.36 24.57 -13.90
N GLU A 318 -23.04 24.80 -12.80
CA GLU A 318 -24.32 25.50 -12.74
C GLU A 318 -24.19 26.70 -11.81
N ASP A 319 -24.62 27.88 -12.25
CA ASP A 319 -24.58 29.12 -11.47
C ASP A 319 -23.19 29.43 -10.85
N GLY A 320 -22.13 29.13 -11.60
CA GLY A 320 -20.74 29.33 -11.15
C GLY A 320 -20.27 28.35 -10.05
N LYS A 321 -21.08 27.33 -9.73
CA LYS A 321 -20.74 26.27 -8.78
C LYS A 321 -20.57 24.95 -9.50
N LYS A 322 -19.53 24.21 -9.11
CA LYS A 322 -19.32 22.86 -9.58
C LYS A 322 -20.33 21.93 -8.89
N ARG A 323 -20.97 21.04 -9.62
CA ARG A 323 -21.78 19.93 -9.08
C ARG A 323 -21.21 18.61 -9.56
N VAL A 324 -21.35 17.59 -8.72
CA VAL A 324 -20.94 16.22 -9.02
C VAL A 324 -22.19 15.36 -8.99
N GLU A 325 -22.49 14.70 -10.10
CA GLU A 325 -23.62 13.79 -10.24
C GLU A 325 -23.09 12.39 -10.51
N LEU A 326 -23.57 11.41 -9.73
CA LEU A 326 -23.19 10.00 -9.89
C LEU A 326 -24.01 9.38 -11.02
N ARG A 327 -23.38 8.54 -11.85
CA ARG A 327 -24.08 7.80 -12.92
C ARG A 327 -24.71 6.52 -12.36
N MET A 328 -25.58 6.65 -11.37
CA MET A 328 -26.26 5.50 -10.77
C MET A 328 -27.42 5.05 -11.66
N GLU A 329 -27.25 3.90 -12.33
CA GLU A 329 -28.35 3.18 -12.99
C GLU A 329 -28.99 2.22 -11.97
N GLY A 330 -30.16 2.57 -11.42
CA GLY A 330 -30.90 1.70 -10.51
C GLY A 330 -31.35 2.37 -9.20
N ALA A 331 -31.17 1.67 -8.07
CA ALA A 331 -31.76 2.04 -6.79
C ALA A 331 -31.30 3.45 -6.31
N PRO A 332 -32.18 4.21 -5.62
CA PRO A 332 -31.81 5.47 -4.99
C PRO A 332 -30.55 5.34 -4.14
N GLN A 333 -29.72 6.39 -4.10
CA GLN A 333 -28.48 6.44 -3.31
C GLN A 333 -28.69 5.97 -1.86
N ARG A 334 -29.83 6.30 -1.24
CA ARG A 334 -30.19 5.87 0.12
C ARG A 334 -30.29 4.36 0.24
N ASP A 335 -30.99 3.71 -0.68
CA ASP A 335 -31.25 2.27 -0.65
C ASP A 335 -29.96 1.49 -0.88
N TRP A 336 -29.12 1.96 -1.80
CA TRP A 336 -27.79 1.39 -1.99
C TRP A 336 -26.93 1.53 -0.72
N TRP A 337 -26.93 2.72 -0.10
CA TRP A 337 -26.15 2.96 1.12
C TRP A 337 -26.61 2.05 2.27
N ASP A 338 -27.92 1.92 2.48
CA ASP A 338 -28.48 1.08 3.54
C ASP A 338 -28.21 -0.42 3.28
N ARG A 339 -28.13 -0.84 2.02
CA ARG A 339 -27.85 -2.24 1.64
C ARG A 339 -26.36 -2.61 1.66
N VAL A 340 -25.48 -1.66 1.34
CA VAL A 340 -24.06 -1.94 1.08
C VAL A 340 -23.13 -1.31 2.12
N VAL A 341 -23.36 -0.05 2.47
CA VAL A 341 -22.50 0.70 3.39
C VAL A 341 -22.87 0.43 4.84
N LEU A 342 -24.16 0.46 5.18
CA LEU A 342 -24.58 0.23 6.56
C LEU A 342 -24.09 -1.13 7.12
N PRO A 343 -24.19 -2.26 6.39
CA PRO A 343 -23.71 -3.54 6.91
C PRO A 343 -22.18 -3.61 7.06
N SER A 344 -21.43 -2.95 6.16
CA SER A 344 -19.96 -2.94 6.21
C SER A 344 -19.43 -2.19 7.42
N LEU A 345 -20.17 -1.17 7.89
CA LEU A 345 -19.83 -0.39 9.07
C LEU A 345 -20.21 -1.08 10.39
N LEU A 346 -21.21 -1.96 10.37
CA LEU A 346 -21.77 -2.61 11.56
C LEU A 346 -21.23 -4.02 11.85
N GLY A 347 -20.31 -4.53 11.02
CA GLY A 347 -19.67 -5.84 11.27
C GLY A 347 -20.64 -7.01 11.36
N GLY A 348 -21.74 -6.99 10.59
CA GLY A 348 -22.69 -8.10 10.51
C GLY A 348 -23.81 -8.15 11.55
N CYS A 349 -23.99 -7.14 12.41
CA CYS A 349 -25.16 -7.06 13.30
C CYS A 349 -25.95 -5.76 13.08
N VAL A 350 -27.20 -5.90 12.64
CA VAL A 350 -28.14 -4.78 12.47
C VAL A 350 -28.69 -4.38 13.84
N LEU A 351 -28.12 -3.33 14.43
CA LEU A 351 -28.80 -2.55 15.47
C LEU A 351 -29.21 -1.21 14.86
N THR A 352 -30.44 -1.16 14.36
CA THR A 352 -31.13 0.07 13.99
C THR A 352 -31.48 0.85 15.26
N GLY A 353 -30.50 1.56 15.82
CA GLY A 353 -30.72 2.48 16.92
C GLY A 353 -31.47 3.72 16.43
N ALA A 354 -32.74 3.87 16.84
CA ALA A 354 -33.48 5.12 16.70
C ALA A 354 -33.20 6.02 17.92
N GLU A 355 -32.91 7.30 17.71
CA GLU A 355 -32.89 8.29 18.80
C GLU A 355 -34.30 8.42 19.40
N ARG A 356 -34.42 8.21 20.71
CA ARG A 356 -35.61 8.58 21.47
C ARG A 356 -35.44 10.01 21.99
N LYS A 357 -36.35 10.90 21.58
CA LYS A 357 -36.35 12.33 21.96
C LYS A 357 -36.80 12.62 23.40
N THR A 358 -37.22 11.61 24.16
CA THR A 358 -37.74 11.82 25.53
C THR A 358 -37.18 10.79 26.53
N PRO A 359 -36.79 11.22 27.75
CA PRO A 359 -36.40 10.30 28.82
C PRO A 359 -37.62 9.49 29.27
N ASN A 360 -37.52 8.16 29.25
CA ASN A 360 -38.55 7.26 29.78
C ASN A 360 -38.00 6.59 31.04
N GLU A 361 -38.64 6.80 32.19
CA GLU A 361 -38.19 6.33 33.52
C GLU A 361 -37.88 4.83 33.55
N LEU A 362 -38.65 4.02 32.80
CA LEU A 362 -38.47 2.57 32.71
C LEU A 362 -37.09 2.14 32.16
N VAL A 363 -36.51 2.92 31.24
CA VAL A 363 -35.17 2.62 30.67
C VAL A 363 -34.07 2.97 31.68
N ARG A 364 -34.33 3.97 32.52
CA ARG A 364 -33.45 4.39 33.60
C ARG A 364 -33.43 3.36 34.72
N GLU A 365 -34.60 2.82 35.08
CA GLU A 365 -34.72 1.70 36.01
C GLU A 365 -34.00 0.45 35.50
N LEU A 366 -34.16 0.10 34.21
CA LEU A 366 -33.44 -1.03 33.61
C LEU A 366 -31.91 -0.83 33.64
N HIS A 367 -31.42 0.40 33.40
CA HIS A 367 -30.01 0.71 33.47
C HIS A 367 -29.45 0.62 34.90
N GLU A 368 -30.21 1.04 35.91
CA GLU A 368 -29.83 0.90 37.33
C GLU A 368 -29.83 -0.56 37.78
N VAL A 369 -30.76 -1.39 37.28
CA VAL A 369 -30.84 -2.83 37.60
C VAL A 369 -29.69 -3.63 36.97
N VAL A 370 -29.22 -3.24 35.77
CA VAL A 370 -28.25 -4.02 34.98
C VAL A 370 -26.81 -3.50 35.12
N LYS A 371 -26.59 -2.40 35.86
CA LYS A 371 -25.26 -1.83 36.05
C LYS A 371 -24.35 -2.82 36.80
N PRO A 372 -23.21 -3.25 36.23
CA PRO A 372 -22.27 -4.09 36.95
C PRO A 372 -21.74 -3.36 38.17
N LYS A 373 -21.87 -3.94 39.37
CA LYS A 373 -21.19 -3.49 40.59
C LYS A 373 -19.69 -3.75 40.45
N LEU A 374 -19.00 -2.91 39.69
CA LEU A 374 -17.54 -2.90 39.61
C LEU A 374 -16.98 -2.13 40.82
N HIS A 375 -16.41 -2.87 41.76
CA HIS A 375 -15.59 -2.32 42.83
C HIS A 375 -14.38 -1.60 42.21
N TYR A 376 -14.26 -0.30 42.48
CA TYR A 376 -13.10 0.50 42.14
C TYR A 376 -11.90 0.08 43.00
N ALA A 377 -10.86 -0.41 42.36
CA ALA A 377 -9.50 -0.36 42.87
C ALA A 377 -8.60 0.03 41.69
N TYR A 378 -8.28 1.32 41.60
CA TYR A 378 -6.96 1.87 41.27
C TYR A 378 -7.08 3.38 41.05
N ASP A 379 -6.84 4.10 42.13
CA ASP A 379 -6.56 5.53 42.14
C ASP A 379 -5.07 5.71 42.48
N ARG A 380 -4.46 6.76 41.92
CA ARG A 380 -3.05 7.23 42.02
C ARG A 380 -2.13 6.88 40.84
N HIS A 381 -1.91 7.86 39.96
CA HIS A 381 -0.77 8.77 40.11
C HIS A 381 -0.89 9.97 39.16
N ALA A 382 -1.04 11.15 39.77
CA ALA A 382 -0.64 12.43 39.21
C ALA A 382 0.90 12.58 39.26
N ASP A 383 1.37 13.67 38.65
CA ASP A 383 2.72 14.25 38.66
C ASP A 383 3.50 14.03 37.36
N ALA A 384 3.50 15.01 36.44
CA ALA A 384 4.24 16.27 36.47
C ALA A 384 5.69 16.08 36.01
N TYR A 385 5.97 16.45 34.75
CA TYR A 385 7.31 16.86 34.32
C TYR A 385 7.21 17.94 33.25
N LEU A 386 7.24 19.21 33.68
CA LEU A 386 7.84 20.29 32.91
C LEU A 386 8.85 21.05 33.77
N CYS A 387 10.01 21.25 33.13
CA CYS A 387 11.09 22.23 33.37
C CYS A 387 12.38 21.71 34.01
N ILE A 388 13.43 21.83 33.20
CA ILE A 388 14.86 21.89 33.58
C ILE A 388 15.16 23.37 33.86
N PRO A 389 15.91 23.68 34.93
CA PRO A 389 17.18 24.40 34.71
C PRO A 389 18.30 23.97 35.68
N THR A 390 19.50 23.79 35.12
CA THR A 390 20.69 24.64 35.36
C THR A 390 21.58 24.57 34.13
#